data_AF-A0A397V514-F1
#
_entry.id   AF-A0A397V514-F1
#
_cell.length_a   1.000
_cell.length_b   1.000
_cell.length_c   1.000
_cell.angle_alpha   90.00
_cell.angle_beta   90.00
_cell.angle_gamma   90.00
#
_symmetry.space_group_name_H-M   'P 1'
#
loop_
_entity.id
_entity.type
_entity.pdbx_description
1 polymer ?
#
loop_
_entity_poly.entity_id
_entity_poly.type
_entity_poly.pdbx_seq_one_letter_code
_entity_poly.pdbx_strand_id
1 'polypeptide(L)'
;MKINYEKTLFPSAFFQKKQYVGYIHEHSLVYLDTPMLFLRGVKMIKRNASKFYKKIAEEMIWTSLGFDERKQIMTQVTDTKQIVYDTILKYISQEHELDLFVLNAKYDPTNKPVSIRDFFNSKHVEKSQGNKMVMDFIAKRDEEGKEDLEPGRFYYYIITHPDSNVNIDRKMRLVSEFKDTDKIDKLYYFKNLKDICASFFAFATIKKRKLEIQINSKKLKQSKITESDEQENNSKKRKSEIQSTSKILKQPKITDYWA
;
A
#
# COMPACT_ATOMS: atom_id res chain seq x y z
N MET A 1 -25.14 -10.02 -30.23
CA MET A 1 -24.33 -10.21 -29.00
C MET A 1 -25.22 -10.85 -27.94
N LYS A 2 -24.83 -11.96 -27.33
CA LYS A 2 -25.56 -12.56 -26.20
C LYS A 2 -24.78 -12.28 -24.92
N ILE A 3 -25.46 -11.74 -23.91
CA ILE A 3 -24.92 -11.53 -22.57
C ILE A 3 -25.41 -12.69 -21.71
N ASN A 4 -24.49 -13.40 -21.08
CA ASN A 4 -24.82 -14.49 -20.15
C ASN A 4 -24.41 -14.07 -18.74
N TYR A 5 -25.20 -14.47 -17.76
CA TYR A 5 -24.82 -14.36 -16.36
C TYR A 5 -23.68 -15.34 -16.06
N GLU A 6 -22.60 -14.83 -15.45
CA GLU A 6 -21.45 -15.66 -15.06
C GLU A 6 -21.47 -15.97 -13.55
N LYS A 7 -21.58 -14.94 -12.70
CA LYS A 7 -21.48 -15.06 -11.24
C LYS A 7 -21.91 -13.79 -10.52
N THR A 8 -22.19 -13.92 -9.23
CA THR A 8 -22.37 -12.81 -8.30
C THR A 8 -21.23 -12.78 -7.29
N LEU A 9 -20.74 -11.58 -6.94
CA LEU A 9 -19.74 -11.38 -5.90
C LEU A 9 -20.34 -10.57 -4.74
N PHE A 10 -20.62 -11.22 -3.62
CA PHE A 10 -21.17 -10.55 -2.44
C PHE A 10 -20.81 -11.26 -1.12
N PRO A 11 -20.23 -10.57 -0.13
CA PRO A 11 -19.68 -9.23 -0.21
C PRO A 11 -18.50 -9.15 -1.18
N SER A 12 -18.21 -7.95 -1.68
CA SER A 12 -17.10 -7.70 -2.60
C SER A 12 -16.40 -6.38 -2.29
N ALA A 13 -15.10 -6.31 -2.60
CA ALA A 13 -14.27 -5.14 -2.43
C ALA A 13 -13.53 -4.82 -3.74
N PHE A 14 -13.58 -3.56 -4.15
CA PHE A 14 -12.92 -3.05 -5.34
C PHE A 14 -11.78 -2.13 -4.92
N PHE A 15 -10.54 -2.54 -5.23
CA PHE A 15 -9.35 -1.83 -4.80
C PHE A 15 -8.89 -0.80 -5.83
N GLN A 16 -8.67 -1.25 -7.06
CA GLN A 16 -8.22 -0.44 -8.19
C GLN A 16 -8.77 -0.99 -9.50
N LYS A 17 -8.45 -0.33 -10.62
CA LYS A 17 -8.80 -0.82 -11.96
C LYS A 17 -8.28 -2.25 -12.15
N LYS A 18 -9.18 -3.18 -12.50
CA LYS A 18 -8.92 -4.63 -12.65
C LYS A 18 -8.48 -5.34 -11.35
N GLN A 19 -8.62 -4.71 -10.19
CA GLN A 19 -8.27 -5.27 -8.88
C GLN A 19 -9.49 -5.31 -7.98
N TYR A 20 -10.04 -6.49 -7.79
CA TYR A 20 -11.21 -6.69 -6.95
C TYR A 20 -11.23 -8.11 -6.40
N VAL A 21 -11.93 -8.26 -5.28
CA VAL A 21 -12.09 -9.50 -4.54
C VAL A 21 -13.54 -9.63 -4.09
N GLY A 22 -13.97 -10.84 -3.80
CA GLY A 22 -15.30 -11.03 -3.23
C GLY A 22 -15.62 -12.49 -3.03
N TYR A 23 -16.66 -12.74 -2.26
CA TYR A 23 -17.21 -14.07 -2.11
C TYR A 23 -18.06 -14.42 -3.34
N ILE A 24 -17.71 -15.52 -4.03
CA ILE A 24 -18.38 -15.93 -5.27
C ILE A 24 -19.63 -16.77 -5.02
N HIS A 25 -20.68 -16.45 -5.78
CA HIS A 25 -21.93 -17.19 -5.86
C HIS A 25 -22.15 -17.59 -7.31
N GLU A 26 -21.89 -18.86 -7.62
CA GLU A 26 -21.97 -19.40 -8.99
C GLU A 26 -23.38 -19.91 -9.34
N HIS A 27 -24.25 -20.09 -8.35
CA HIS A 27 -25.60 -20.62 -8.51
C HIS A 27 -26.63 -19.89 -7.64
N SER A 28 -27.91 -20.27 -7.77
CA SER A 28 -29.04 -19.74 -6.99
C SER A 28 -28.94 -20.03 -5.48
N LEU A 29 -28.05 -20.95 -5.07
CA LEU A 29 -27.85 -21.34 -3.68
C LEU A 29 -26.59 -20.68 -3.11
N VAL A 30 -26.76 -20.07 -1.95
CA VAL A 30 -25.68 -19.43 -1.19
C VAL A 30 -25.06 -20.48 -0.25
N TYR A 31 -23.85 -20.94 -0.55
CA TYR A 31 -23.14 -21.93 0.28
C TYR A 31 -22.34 -21.24 1.40
N LEU A 32 -23.01 -20.85 2.47
CA LEU A 32 -22.37 -20.16 3.60
C LEU A 32 -21.32 -21.01 4.34
N ASP A 33 -21.41 -22.34 4.24
CA ASP A 33 -20.53 -23.26 4.97
C ASP A 33 -19.13 -23.38 4.34
N THR A 34 -19.00 -23.08 3.04
CA THR A 34 -17.74 -23.18 2.29
C THR A 34 -17.52 -21.94 1.42
N PRO A 35 -17.28 -20.76 2.03
CA PRO A 35 -17.13 -19.54 1.27
C PRO A 35 -15.87 -19.60 0.41
N MET A 36 -16.03 -19.29 -0.88
CA MET A 36 -14.96 -19.31 -1.87
C MET A 36 -14.53 -17.88 -2.23
N LEU A 37 -13.25 -17.57 -2.03
CA LEU A 37 -12.71 -16.26 -2.34
C LEU A 37 -12.41 -16.13 -3.83
N PHE A 38 -13.07 -15.19 -4.49
CA PHE A 38 -12.70 -14.75 -5.82
C PHE A 38 -11.65 -13.65 -5.74
N LEU A 39 -10.55 -13.82 -6.47
CA LEU A 39 -9.43 -12.88 -6.50
C LEU A 39 -9.13 -12.46 -7.94
N ARG A 40 -9.16 -11.15 -8.23
CA ARG A 40 -8.77 -10.60 -9.53
C ARG A 40 -7.75 -9.50 -9.39
N GLY A 41 -6.64 -9.63 -10.11
CA GLY A 41 -5.62 -8.58 -10.29
C GLY A 41 -4.82 -8.15 -9.05
N VAL A 42 -5.16 -8.68 -7.87
CA VAL A 42 -4.43 -8.45 -6.62
C VAL A 42 -3.07 -9.15 -6.63
N LYS A 43 -2.04 -8.58 -5.98
CA LYS A 43 -0.68 -9.13 -6.00
C LYS A 43 -0.57 -10.54 -5.44
N MET A 44 -1.45 -10.93 -4.50
CA MET A 44 -1.41 -12.26 -3.86
C MET A 44 -1.58 -13.42 -4.85
N ILE A 45 -2.25 -13.23 -6.00
CA ILE A 45 -2.37 -14.28 -7.02
C ILE A 45 -1.11 -14.45 -7.87
N LYS A 46 -0.16 -13.52 -7.78
CA LYS A 46 1.10 -13.61 -8.53
C LYS A 46 1.97 -14.72 -7.95
N ARG A 47 2.64 -15.47 -8.83
CA ARG A 47 3.51 -16.60 -8.46
C ARG A 47 4.69 -16.18 -7.57
N ASN A 48 5.17 -14.94 -7.74
CA ASN A 48 6.31 -14.40 -7.00
C ASN A 48 5.93 -13.73 -5.67
N ALA A 49 4.64 -13.69 -5.30
CA ALA A 49 4.25 -13.21 -3.98
C ALA A 49 4.68 -14.23 -2.91
N SER A 50 5.28 -13.74 -1.82
CA SER A 50 5.72 -14.59 -0.70
C SER A 50 4.54 -15.25 0.01
N LYS A 51 4.78 -16.39 0.66
CA LYS A 51 3.78 -17.05 1.50
C LYS A 51 3.27 -16.10 2.59
N PHE A 52 4.17 -15.38 3.26
CA PHE A 52 3.85 -14.31 4.21
C PHE A 52 2.86 -13.29 3.64
N TYR A 53 3.14 -12.74 2.45
CA TYR A 53 2.27 -11.74 1.82
C TYR A 53 0.89 -12.32 1.56
N LYS A 54 0.82 -13.53 1.01
CA LYS A 54 -0.46 -14.19 0.68
C LYS A 54 -1.28 -14.44 1.93
N LYS A 55 -0.68 -14.99 2.99
CA LYS A 55 -1.35 -15.31 4.25
C LYS A 55 -1.96 -14.07 4.90
N ILE A 56 -1.17 -13.01 5.07
CA ILE A 56 -1.64 -11.77 5.68
C ILE A 56 -2.67 -11.05 4.81
N ALA A 57 -2.43 -10.96 3.50
CA ALA A 57 -3.37 -10.30 2.59
C ALA A 57 -4.71 -11.05 2.53
N GLU A 58 -4.69 -12.38 2.54
CA GLU A 58 -5.89 -13.21 2.58
C GLU A 58 -6.69 -12.98 3.86
N GLU A 59 -6.03 -12.97 5.02
CA GLU A 59 -6.68 -12.67 6.31
C GLU A 59 -7.31 -11.27 6.31
N MET A 60 -6.57 -10.24 5.88
CA MET A 60 -7.14 -8.89 5.76
C MET A 60 -8.35 -8.84 4.83
N ILE A 61 -8.31 -9.58 3.70
CA ILE A 61 -9.41 -9.62 2.74
C ILE A 61 -10.63 -10.31 3.36
N TRP A 62 -10.47 -11.47 3.98
CA TRP A 62 -11.60 -12.17 4.61
C TRP A 62 -12.25 -11.33 5.70
N THR A 63 -11.46 -10.74 6.60
CA THR A 63 -11.97 -9.86 7.65
C THR A 63 -12.67 -8.65 7.06
N SER A 64 -12.15 -8.06 5.97
CA SER A 64 -12.80 -6.92 5.31
C SER A 64 -14.13 -7.28 4.62
N LEU A 65 -14.28 -8.54 4.24
CA LEU A 65 -15.52 -9.10 3.72
C LEU A 65 -16.48 -9.51 4.84
N GLY A 66 -16.13 -9.28 6.11
CA GLY A 66 -16.95 -9.58 7.27
C GLY A 66 -16.89 -11.05 7.70
N PHE A 67 -15.78 -11.74 7.43
CA PHE A 67 -15.55 -13.12 7.84
C PHE A 67 -14.43 -13.22 8.89
N ASP A 68 -14.62 -14.06 9.91
CA ASP A 68 -13.58 -14.38 10.88
C ASP A 68 -12.54 -15.38 10.32
N GLU A 69 -11.55 -15.75 11.13
CA GLU A 69 -10.50 -16.70 10.76
C GLU A 69 -11.03 -18.10 10.42
N ARG A 70 -12.21 -18.46 10.97
CA ARG A 70 -12.93 -19.71 10.68
C ARG A 70 -13.88 -19.56 9.49
N LYS A 71 -13.81 -18.43 8.79
CA LYS A 71 -14.66 -18.05 7.66
C LYS A 71 -16.15 -18.03 8.02
N GLN A 72 -16.47 -17.69 9.26
CA GLN A 72 -17.83 -17.45 9.73
C GLN A 72 -18.15 -15.96 9.64
N ILE A 73 -19.43 -15.63 9.42
CA ILE A 73 -19.86 -14.23 9.36
C ILE A 73 -19.62 -13.57 10.71
N MET A 74 -18.91 -12.44 10.69
CA MET A 74 -18.67 -11.62 11.86
C MET A 74 -19.97 -10.93 12.30
N THR A 75 -20.19 -10.89 13.61
CA THR A 75 -21.34 -10.20 14.20
C THR A 75 -21.17 -8.68 14.29
N GLN A 76 -19.93 -8.19 14.19
CA GLN A 76 -19.60 -6.78 14.31
C GLN A 76 -18.95 -6.26 13.03
N VAL A 77 -19.34 -5.05 12.63
CA VAL A 77 -18.71 -4.35 11.51
C VAL A 77 -17.41 -3.73 12.00
N THR A 78 -16.28 -4.15 11.43
CA THR A 78 -14.96 -3.59 11.74
C THR A 78 -14.55 -2.57 10.68
N ASP A 79 -14.04 -1.42 11.11
CA ASP A 79 -13.45 -0.44 10.19
C ASP A 79 -12.22 -1.03 9.48
N THR A 80 -12.07 -0.77 8.17
CA THR A 80 -11.00 -1.36 7.37
C THR A 80 -9.61 -0.97 7.87
N LYS A 81 -9.47 0.21 8.49
CA LYS A 81 -8.23 0.64 9.11
C LYS A 81 -7.87 -0.21 10.33
N GLN A 82 -8.88 -0.52 11.14
CA GLN A 82 -8.72 -1.34 12.34
C GLN A 82 -8.33 -2.76 11.95
N ILE A 83 -8.96 -3.32 10.90
CA ILE A 83 -8.57 -4.62 10.32
C ILE A 83 -7.09 -4.64 9.97
N VAL A 84 -6.60 -3.65 9.21
CA VAL A 84 -5.18 -3.60 8.83
C VAL A 84 -4.27 -3.50 10.06
N TYR A 85 -4.61 -2.66 11.03
CA TYR A 85 -3.83 -2.48 12.24
C TYR A 85 -3.77 -3.76 13.08
N ASP A 86 -4.92 -4.37 13.36
CA ASP A 86 -5.04 -5.57 14.18
C ASP A 86 -4.33 -6.76 13.54
N THR A 87 -4.50 -6.96 12.22
CA THR A 87 -3.78 -8.02 11.51
C THR A 87 -2.28 -7.79 11.57
N ILE A 88 -1.79 -6.55 11.35
CA ILE A 88 -0.35 -6.27 11.43
C ILE A 88 0.17 -6.54 12.84
N LEU A 89 -0.50 -6.05 13.88
CA LEU A 89 -0.10 -6.27 15.28
C LEU A 89 -0.07 -7.75 15.63
N LYS A 90 -1.11 -8.51 15.25
CA LYS A 90 -1.16 -9.96 15.45
C LYS A 90 0.08 -10.65 14.90
N TYR A 91 0.46 -10.35 13.66
CA TYR A 91 1.62 -10.98 13.03
C TYR A 91 2.98 -10.47 13.56
N ILE A 92 3.04 -9.26 14.10
CA ILE A 92 4.26 -8.77 14.76
C ILE A 92 4.48 -9.52 16.09
N SER A 93 3.41 -9.66 16.88
CA SER A 93 3.44 -10.22 18.23
C SER A 93 3.59 -11.74 18.27
N GLN A 94 3.15 -12.43 17.21
CA GLN A 94 3.27 -13.89 17.11
C GLN A 94 4.62 -14.33 16.53
N GLU A 95 5.10 -15.48 17.01
CA GLU A 95 6.13 -16.24 16.31
C GLU A 95 5.50 -16.99 15.13
N HIS A 96 6.25 -17.08 14.03
CA HIS A 96 5.80 -17.73 12.81
C HIS A 96 6.88 -18.67 12.32
N GLU A 97 6.46 -19.78 11.74
CA GLU A 97 7.35 -20.74 11.09
C GLU A 97 8.19 -20.07 9.99
N LEU A 98 9.46 -20.47 9.89
CA LEU A 98 10.39 -19.91 8.91
C LEU A 98 9.89 -20.05 7.46
N ASP A 99 9.19 -21.15 7.15
CA ASP A 99 8.63 -21.40 5.82
C ASP A 99 7.74 -20.25 5.31
N LEU A 100 7.08 -19.52 6.24
CA LEU A 100 6.27 -18.36 5.90
C LEU A 100 7.06 -17.26 5.18
N PHE A 101 8.35 -17.12 5.50
CA PHE A 101 9.22 -16.04 5.04
C PHE A 101 10.06 -16.42 3.81
N VAL A 102 9.90 -17.62 3.27
CA VAL A 102 10.66 -18.07 2.10
C VAL A 102 10.33 -17.21 0.88
N LEU A 103 11.36 -16.67 0.25
CA LEU A 103 11.32 -15.98 -1.03
C LEU A 103 11.95 -16.87 -2.10
N ASN A 104 11.63 -16.58 -3.37
CA ASN A 104 12.23 -17.26 -4.51
C ASN A 104 12.79 -16.25 -5.51
N ALA A 105 13.86 -16.65 -6.17
CA ALA A 105 14.50 -15.91 -7.25
C ALA A 105 14.97 -16.89 -8.33
N LYS A 106 15.28 -16.34 -9.50
CA LYS A 106 15.91 -17.08 -10.60
C LYS A 106 17.27 -16.43 -10.87
N TYR A 107 18.33 -17.22 -10.78
CA TYR A 107 19.64 -16.88 -11.29
C TYR A 107 19.80 -17.46 -12.70
N ASP A 108 20.39 -16.67 -13.58
CA ASP A 108 20.72 -17.07 -14.94
C ASP A 108 22.01 -16.33 -15.33
N PRO A 109 23.13 -17.06 -15.50
CA PRO A 109 24.46 -16.47 -15.72
C PRO A 109 24.57 -15.78 -17.08
N THR A 110 23.65 -16.05 -18.01
CA THR A 110 23.59 -15.35 -19.29
C THR A 110 23.09 -13.91 -19.16
N ASN A 111 22.47 -13.57 -18.02
CA ASN A 111 22.08 -12.20 -17.73
C ASN A 111 23.31 -11.35 -17.45
N LYS A 112 23.65 -10.45 -18.39
CA LYS A 112 24.74 -9.49 -18.20
C LYS A 112 24.16 -8.10 -17.96
N PRO A 113 24.65 -7.35 -16.97
CA PRO A 113 24.28 -5.96 -16.82
C PRO A 113 24.75 -5.17 -18.05
N VAL A 114 23.80 -4.53 -18.74
CA VAL A 114 24.10 -3.67 -19.89
C VAL A 114 24.30 -2.24 -19.37
N SER A 115 25.44 -1.62 -19.66
CA SER A 115 25.67 -0.22 -19.26
C SER A 115 24.76 0.73 -20.06
N ILE A 116 24.43 1.89 -19.48
CA ILE A 116 23.64 2.93 -20.17
C ILE A 116 24.33 3.36 -21.48
N ARG A 117 25.67 3.37 -21.50
CA ARG A 117 26.46 3.74 -22.67
C ARG A 117 26.36 2.69 -23.76
N ASP A 118 26.46 1.41 -23.42
CA ASP A 118 26.33 0.30 -24.37
C ASP A 118 24.89 0.18 -24.88
N PHE A 119 23.91 0.43 -24.01
CA PHE A 119 22.51 0.52 -24.39
C PHE A 119 22.25 1.62 -25.42
N PHE A 120 22.87 2.80 -25.26
CA PHE A 120 22.68 3.92 -26.18
C PHE A 120 23.39 3.70 -27.52
N ASN A 121 24.54 3.03 -27.51
CA ASN A 121 25.38 2.83 -28.69
C ASN A 121 24.99 1.61 -29.54
N SER A 122 24.17 0.69 -29.03
CA SER A 122 23.83 -0.55 -29.72
C SER A 122 22.37 -0.58 -30.20
N LYS A 123 22.16 -0.81 -31.51
CA LYS A 123 20.82 -1.05 -32.07
C LYS A 123 20.25 -2.44 -31.73
N HIS A 124 21.10 -3.41 -31.33
CA HIS A 124 20.77 -4.83 -31.21
C HIS A 124 21.44 -5.53 -30.01
N VAL A 125 21.45 -4.93 -28.81
CA VAL A 125 21.82 -5.72 -27.61
C VAL A 125 20.64 -6.62 -27.24
N GLU A 126 20.89 -7.94 -27.25
CA GLU A 126 19.97 -8.92 -26.67
C GLU A 126 19.80 -8.61 -25.19
N LYS A 127 18.58 -8.22 -24.83
CA LYS A 127 18.24 -7.76 -23.48
C LYS A 127 18.03 -8.98 -22.58
N SER A 128 19.05 -9.35 -21.83
CA SER A 128 18.90 -10.29 -20.71
C SER A 128 18.78 -9.48 -19.40
N GLN A 129 17.57 -8.91 -19.17
CA GLN A 129 17.30 -8.15 -17.94
C GLN A 129 17.20 -9.11 -16.74
N GLY A 130 18.36 -9.45 -16.18
CA GLY A 130 18.45 -10.14 -14.90
C GLY A 130 17.97 -9.28 -13.74
N ASN A 131 17.52 -9.93 -12.67
CA ASN A 131 17.21 -9.22 -11.43
C ASN A 131 18.53 -8.72 -10.81
N LYS A 132 18.76 -7.40 -10.82
CA LYS A 132 19.99 -6.79 -10.29
C LYS A 132 20.32 -7.26 -8.87
N MET A 133 19.33 -7.35 -7.99
CA MET A 133 19.51 -7.84 -6.62
C MET A 133 20.07 -9.27 -6.58
N VAL A 134 19.64 -10.13 -7.51
CA VAL A 134 20.18 -11.50 -7.61
C VAL A 134 21.61 -11.45 -8.10
N MET A 135 21.93 -10.66 -9.12
CA MET A 135 23.30 -10.55 -9.63
C MET A 135 24.27 -10.00 -8.58
N ASP A 136 23.86 -8.96 -7.84
CA ASP A 136 24.64 -8.37 -6.75
C ASP A 136 24.86 -9.40 -5.61
N PHE A 137 23.85 -10.24 -5.34
CA PHE A 137 23.98 -11.34 -4.38
C PHE A 137 24.97 -12.42 -4.84
N ILE A 138 24.98 -12.79 -6.13
CA ILE A 138 25.97 -13.75 -6.66
C ILE A 138 27.38 -13.17 -6.57
N ALA A 139 27.59 -11.93 -7.02
CA ALA A 139 28.90 -11.29 -6.96
C ALA A 139 29.47 -11.27 -5.54
N LYS A 140 28.61 -10.98 -4.54
CA LYS A 140 28.99 -11.07 -3.12
C LYS A 140 29.40 -12.49 -2.71
N ARG A 141 28.70 -13.52 -3.19
CA ARG A 141 29.04 -14.91 -2.86
C ARG A 141 30.38 -15.31 -3.46
N ASP A 142 30.68 -14.86 -4.67
CA ASP A 142 31.96 -15.10 -5.33
C ASP A 142 33.10 -14.44 -4.53
N GLU A 143 32.90 -13.21 -4.03
CA GLU A 143 33.83 -12.53 -3.10
C GLU A 143 34.03 -13.31 -1.79
N GLU A 144 32.99 -14.00 -1.29
CA GLU A 144 33.04 -14.87 -0.11
C GLU A 144 33.60 -16.28 -0.40
N GLY A 145 33.94 -16.60 -1.66
CA GLY A 145 34.41 -17.93 -2.08
C GLY A 145 33.32 -19.01 -2.08
N LYS A 146 32.04 -18.64 -2.25
CA LYS A 146 30.86 -19.52 -2.24
C LYS A 146 30.17 -19.61 -3.60
N GLU A 147 30.86 -20.17 -4.58
CA GLU A 147 30.42 -20.29 -5.97
C GLU A 147 29.45 -21.46 -6.23
N ASP A 148 28.84 -22.03 -5.19
CA ASP A 148 28.03 -23.25 -5.22
C ASP A 148 26.60 -23.05 -5.77
N LEU A 149 26.20 -21.83 -6.12
CA LEU A 149 24.83 -21.59 -6.57
C LEU A 149 24.65 -21.94 -8.06
N GLU A 150 24.00 -23.07 -8.31
CA GLU A 150 23.66 -23.48 -9.67
C GLU A 150 22.69 -22.49 -10.37
N PRO A 151 22.85 -22.27 -11.68
CA PRO A 151 21.86 -21.57 -12.50
C PRO A 151 20.47 -22.17 -12.35
N GLY A 152 19.46 -21.33 -12.11
CA GLY A 152 18.09 -21.80 -11.94
C GLY A 152 17.34 -21.08 -10.83
N ARG A 153 16.34 -21.75 -10.27
CA ARG A 153 15.54 -21.20 -9.17
C ARG A 153 16.18 -21.58 -7.84
N PHE A 154 16.23 -20.61 -6.94
CA PHE A 154 16.68 -20.82 -5.58
C PHE A 154 15.76 -20.11 -4.59
N TYR A 155 15.86 -20.53 -3.33
CA TYR A 155 15.04 -20.05 -2.23
C TYR A 155 15.92 -19.36 -1.19
N TYR A 156 15.43 -18.26 -0.64
CA TYR A 156 16.20 -17.43 0.29
C TYR A 156 15.31 -16.72 1.30
N TYR A 157 15.94 -16.23 2.37
CA TYR A 157 15.38 -15.34 3.37
C TYR A 157 16.02 -13.97 3.30
N ILE A 158 15.33 -12.95 3.80
CA ILE A 158 15.94 -11.67 4.16
C ILE A 158 16.13 -11.62 5.67
N ILE A 159 17.38 -11.52 6.10
CA ILE A 159 17.77 -11.51 7.51
C ILE A 159 18.15 -10.10 7.97
N THR A 160 18.12 -9.88 9.27
CA THR A 160 18.58 -8.64 9.89
C THR A 160 20.07 -8.48 9.67
N HIS A 161 20.51 -7.24 9.44
CA HIS A 161 21.91 -6.89 9.33
C HIS A 161 22.24 -5.80 10.34
N PRO A 162 23.44 -5.79 10.96
CA PRO A 162 23.83 -4.77 11.94
C PRO A 162 23.67 -3.35 11.41
N ASP A 163 24.05 -3.14 10.15
CA ASP A 163 23.73 -1.92 9.40
C ASP A 163 22.37 -2.06 8.71
N SER A 164 21.39 -1.27 9.14
CA SER A 164 20.04 -1.26 8.58
C SER A 164 19.97 -0.75 7.14
N ASN A 165 20.93 0.10 6.72
CA ASN A 165 20.97 0.77 5.43
C ASN A 165 21.69 -0.05 4.35
N VAL A 166 22.25 -1.20 4.72
CA VAL A 166 22.90 -2.08 3.77
C VAL A 166 21.92 -2.53 2.68
N ASN A 167 22.45 -2.73 1.47
CA ASN A 167 21.66 -3.23 0.35
C ASN A 167 21.06 -4.63 0.65
N ILE A 168 19.95 -4.93 -0.02
CA ILE A 168 19.16 -6.15 0.22
C ILE A 168 19.95 -7.42 -0.08
N ASP A 169 20.81 -7.42 -1.11
CA ASP A 169 21.70 -8.53 -1.45
C ASP A 169 22.57 -8.96 -0.25
N ARG A 170 23.04 -8.02 0.56
CA ARG A 170 23.83 -8.34 1.75
C ARG A 170 23.01 -8.98 2.87
N LYS A 171 21.70 -8.73 2.87
CA LYS A 171 20.71 -9.32 3.79
C LYS A 171 20.12 -10.64 3.29
N MET A 172 20.44 -11.06 2.06
CA MET A 172 19.96 -12.33 1.53
C MET A 172 20.74 -13.50 2.13
N ARG A 173 20.03 -14.56 2.49
CA ARG A 173 20.58 -15.83 2.96
C ARG A 173 19.86 -16.99 2.28
N LEU A 174 20.59 -17.96 1.72
CA LEU A 174 19.96 -19.15 1.16
C LEU A 174 19.26 -19.95 2.25
N VAL A 175 18.17 -20.63 1.89
CA VAL A 175 17.45 -21.50 2.84
C VAL A 175 18.37 -22.60 3.39
N SER A 176 19.27 -23.14 2.56
CA SER A 176 20.26 -24.16 2.94
C SER A 176 21.35 -23.64 3.89
N GLU A 177 21.55 -22.32 3.98
CA GLU A 177 22.61 -21.69 4.76
C GLU A 177 22.09 -20.96 6.01
N PHE A 178 20.78 -21.05 6.27
CA PHE A 178 20.16 -20.35 7.38
C PHE A 178 20.68 -20.89 8.71
N LYS A 179 21.17 -20.01 9.58
CA LYS A 179 21.73 -20.37 10.89
C LYS A 179 20.75 -20.05 12.02
N ASP A 180 20.86 -20.74 13.14
CA ASP A 180 20.05 -20.43 14.34
C ASP A 180 20.30 -19.01 14.90
N THR A 181 21.48 -18.44 14.59
CA THR A 181 21.81 -17.06 14.94
C THR A 181 21.15 -16.02 14.02
N ASP A 182 20.71 -16.44 12.83
CA ASP A 182 20.09 -15.54 11.86
C ASP A 182 18.67 -15.17 12.32
N LYS A 183 18.36 -13.88 12.24
CA LYS A 183 17.01 -13.37 12.55
C LYS A 183 16.38 -12.82 11.28
N ILE A 184 15.12 -13.16 11.04
CA ILE A 184 14.36 -12.66 9.89
C ILE A 184 14.16 -11.13 10.04
N ASP A 185 14.43 -10.37 8.97
CA ASP A 185 14.11 -8.93 8.90
C ASP A 185 12.59 -8.76 8.69
N LYS A 186 11.80 -8.93 9.76
CA LYS A 186 10.33 -8.77 9.71
C LYS A 186 9.93 -7.46 9.02
N LEU A 187 10.65 -6.37 9.25
CA LEU A 187 10.35 -5.06 8.67
C LEU A 187 10.37 -5.08 7.13
N TYR A 188 11.31 -5.80 6.52
CA TYR A 188 11.33 -6.01 5.06
C TYR A 188 10.00 -6.63 4.56
N TYR A 189 9.54 -7.68 5.23
CA TYR A 189 8.32 -8.39 4.85
C TYR A 189 7.06 -7.55 5.07
N PHE A 190 6.95 -6.83 6.18
CA PHE A 190 5.82 -5.91 6.42
C PHE A 190 5.81 -4.73 5.43
N LYS A 191 6.97 -4.17 5.05
CA LYS A 191 7.06 -3.13 4.01
C LYS A 191 6.49 -3.60 2.67
N ASN A 192 6.59 -4.90 2.37
CA ASN A 192 6.05 -5.48 1.15
C ASN A 192 4.51 -5.55 1.10
N LEU A 193 3.81 -5.34 2.22
CA LEU A 193 2.35 -5.25 2.32
C LEU A 193 1.79 -3.88 1.93
N LYS A 194 2.64 -2.88 1.66
CA LYS A 194 2.22 -1.50 1.39
C LYS A 194 1.12 -1.38 0.33
N ASP A 195 1.12 -2.25 -0.68
CA ASP A 195 0.18 -2.18 -1.80
C ASP A 195 -1.21 -2.69 -1.44
N ILE A 196 -1.31 -3.78 -0.67
CA ILE A 196 -2.59 -4.27 -0.16
C ILE A 196 -3.13 -3.31 0.91
N CYS A 197 -2.28 -2.82 1.82
CA CYS A 197 -2.70 -1.81 2.80
C CYS A 197 -3.21 -0.54 2.10
N ALA A 198 -2.49 -0.02 1.11
CA ALA A 198 -2.92 1.15 0.34
C ALA A 198 -4.27 0.93 -0.36
N SER A 199 -4.58 -0.31 -0.73
CA SER A 199 -5.85 -0.70 -1.33
C SER A 199 -6.99 -0.63 -0.31
N PHE A 200 -6.79 -1.12 0.92
CA PHE A 200 -7.76 -0.98 2.03
C PHE A 200 -7.97 0.45 2.48
N PHE A 201 -6.89 1.24 2.54
CA PHE A 201 -6.96 2.65 2.93
C PHE A 201 -7.54 3.55 1.84
N ALA A 202 -7.77 3.04 0.62
CA ALA A 202 -8.29 3.77 -0.52
C ALA A 202 -7.83 5.24 -0.55
N PHE A 203 -6.56 5.48 -0.88
CA PHE A 203 -5.99 6.84 -1.07
C PHE A 203 -6.63 7.60 -2.26
N ALA A 204 -7.82 7.20 -2.73
CA ALA A 204 -8.67 7.90 -3.66
C ALA A 204 -9.44 9.05 -2.97
N THR A 205 -9.81 8.92 -1.69
CA THR A 205 -10.53 9.98 -0.97
C THR A 205 -9.61 11.13 -0.56
N ILE A 206 -8.30 10.90 -0.41
CA ILE A 206 -7.35 11.96 -0.06
C ILE A 206 -6.95 12.77 -1.30
N LYS A 207 -6.77 12.17 -2.49
CA LYS A 207 -6.50 12.96 -3.70
C LYS A 207 -7.71 13.78 -4.13
N LYS A 208 -8.93 13.22 -3.98
CA LYS A 208 -10.19 13.94 -4.23
C LYS A 208 -10.49 15.01 -3.17
N ARG A 209 -10.27 14.73 -1.86
CA ARG A 209 -10.34 15.76 -0.80
C ARG A 209 -9.27 16.83 -0.94
N LYS A 210 -8.05 16.49 -1.34
CA LYS A 210 -6.97 17.47 -1.54
C LYS A 210 -7.29 18.36 -2.75
N LEU A 211 -7.86 17.81 -3.83
CA LEU A 211 -8.42 18.58 -4.96
C LEU A 211 -9.64 19.42 -4.56
N GLU A 212 -10.58 18.90 -3.78
CA GLU A 212 -11.76 19.64 -3.28
C GLU A 212 -11.37 20.77 -2.32
N ILE A 213 -10.39 20.54 -1.43
CA ILE A 213 -9.81 21.59 -0.56
C ILE A 213 -9.05 22.63 -1.41
N GLN A 214 -8.35 22.23 -2.48
CA GLN A 214 -7.68 23.16 -3.39
C GLN A 214 -8.66 23.96 -4.26
N ILE A 215 -9.76 23.35 -4.70
CA ILE A 215 -10.84 24.01 -5.45
C ILE A 215 -11.62 24.96 -4.55
N ASN A 216 -11.96 24.55 -3.32
CA ASN A 216 -12.65 25.40 -2.36
C ASN A 216 -11.77 26.56 -1.88
N SER A 217 -10.47 26.35 -1.65
CA SER A 217 -9.54 27.44 -1.32
C SER A 217 -9.29 28.40 -2.50
N LYS A 218 -9.33 27.93 -3.75
CA LYS A 218 -9.30 28.80 -4.94
C LYS A 218 -10.59 29.60 -5.09
N LYS A 219 -11.76 29.00 -4.88
CA LYS A 219 -13.06 29.70 -4.84
C LYS A 219 -13.12 30.74 -3.71
N LEU A 220 -12.61 30.43 -2.52
CA LEU A 220 -12.54 31.35 -1.38
C LEU A 220 -11.57 32.53 -1.62
N LYS A 221 -10.52 32.31 -2.41
CA LYS A 221 -9.61 33.37 -2.84
C LYS A 221 -10.21 34.23 -3.94
N GLN A 222 -10.93 33.64 -4.89
CA GLN A 222 -11.64 34.40 -5.93
C GLN A 222 -12.78 35.23 -5.34
N SER A 223 -13.58 34.69 -4.41
CA SER A 223 -14.62 35.46 -3.73
C SER A 223 -14.06 36.59 -2.87
N LYS A 224 -12.90 36.40 -2.22
CA LYS A 224 -12.21 37.48 -1.50
C LYS A 224 -11.61 38.54 -2.42
N ILE A 225 -11.23 38.19 -3.65
CA ILE A 225 -10.75 39.17 -4.65
C ILE A 225 -11.93 39.94 -5.25
N THR A 226 -13.09 39.31 -5.44
CA THR A 226 -14.30 40.04 -5.91
C THR A 226 -14.92 40.91 -4.80
N GLU A 227 -14.86 40.48 -3.54
CA GLU A 227 -15.29 41.30 -2.38
C GLU A 227 -14.29 42.44 -2.07
N SER A 228 -12.99 42.26 -2.31
CA SER A 228 -12.02 43.35 -2.15
C SER A 228 -12.15 44.42 -3.24
N ASP A 229 -12.56 44.05 -4.45
CA ASP A 229 -12.75 45.00 -5.56
C ASP A 229 -14.08 45.78 -5.44
N GLU A 230 -15.09 45.25 -4.72
CA GLU A 230 -16.30 46.00 -4.37
C GLU A 230 -16.13 46.87 -3.10
N GLN A 231 -15.26 46.48 -2.15
CA GLN A 231 -15.01 47.28 -0.94
C GLN A 231 -13.99 48.41 -1.15
N GLU A 232 -13.09 48.32 -2.13
CA GLU A 232 -12.18 49.42 -2.47
C GLU A 232 -12.86 50.55 -3.27
N ASN A 233 -13.95 50.24 -4.00
CA ASN A 233 -14.79 51.26 -4.66
C ASN A 233 -15.84 51.91 -3.73
N ASN A 234 -16.31 51.22 -2.69
CA ASN A 234 -17.26 51.81 -1.72
C ASN A 234 -16.59 52.61 -0.59
N SER A 235 -15.30 52.37 -0.29
CA SER A 235 -14.55 53.09 0.75
C SER A 235 -14.06 54.48 0.32
N LYS A 236 -14.02 54.77 -1.00
CA LYS A 236 -13.79 56.14 -1.53
C LYS A 236 -15.06 57.00 -1.57
N LYS A 237 -16.26 56.40 -1.53
CA LYS A 237 -17.54 57.13 -1.57
C LYS A 237 -18.10 57.48 -0.18
N ARG A 238 -17.68 56.80 0.89
CA ARG A 238 -18.16 57.07 2.27
C ARG A 238 -17.28 58.00 3.13
N LYS A 239 -16.07 58.38 2.67
CA LYS A 239 -15.23 59.38 3.37
C LYS A 239 -15.64 60.83 3.11
N SER A 240 -16.62 61.09 2.23
CA SER A 240 -17.19 62.43 2.00
C SER A 240 -18.50 62.71 2.75
N GLU A 241 -19.06 61.75 3.50
CA GLU A 241 -20.40 61.90 4.12
C GLU A 241 -20.46 61.73 5.65
N ILE A 242 -19.36 61.40 6.34
CA ILE A 242 -19.36 61.24 7.81
C ILE A 242 -18.48 62.32 8.46
N GLN A 243 -18.77 63.58 8.12
CA GLN A 243 -18.41 64.76 8.91
C GLN A 243 -19.62 65.32 9.68
N SER A 244 -20.73 64.58 9.69
CA SER A 244 -21.94 64.90 10.43
C SER A 244 -22.34 63.69 11.29
N THR A 245 -22.69 63.98 12.54
CA THR A 245 -23.21 63.04 13.56
C THR A 245 -22.18 62.22 14.34
N SER A 246 -21.41 62.92 15.17
CA SER A 246 -21.02 62.40 16.48
C SER A 246 -22.28 62.18 17.34
N LYS A 247 -22.38 61.01 18.01
CA LYS A 247 -22.84 60.86 19.40
C LYS A 247 -23.14 59.40 19.81
N ILE A 248 -22.44 58.96 20.86
CA ILE A 248 -22.90 58.09 21.97
C ILE A 248 -23.11 56.59 21.56
N LEU A 249 -22.46 55.58 22.15
CA LEU A 249 -22.63 55.09 23.52
C LEU A 249 -21.53 54.09 23.92
N LYS A 250 -21.27 54.06 25.23
CA LYS A 250 -20.26 53.29 25.98
C LYS A 250 -20.53 51.77 25.99
N GLN A 251 -19.47 50.96 26.01
CA GLN A 251 -19.44 49.59 26.58
C GLN A 251 -19.16 49.70 28.13
N PRO A 252 -19.09 48.65 29.01
CA PRO A 252 -18.82 47.22 28.74
C PRO A 252 -19.28 46.14 29.80
N LYS A 253 -18.84 44.87 29.54
CA LYS A 253 -18.47 43.73 30.42
C LYS A 253 -19.53 42.75 30.96
N ILE A 254 -19.18 41.46 30.85
CA ILE A 254 -19.25 40.39 31.87
C ILE A 254 -18.26 39.31 31.38
N THR A 255 -17.00 39.39 31.80
CA THR A 255 -16.33 38.36 32.61
C THR A 255 -17.32 37.50 33.40
N ASP A 256 -17.33 36.19 33.14
CA ASP A 256 -17.22 35.15 34.18
C ASP A 256 -17.01 33.78 33.50
N TYR A 257 -15.74 33.37 33.49
CA TYR A 257 -15.37 31.96 33.63
C TYR A 257 -15.50 31.62 35.13
N TRP A 258 -15.71 30.33 35.44
CA TRP A 258 -15.60 29.65 36.75
C TRP A 258 -16.88 29.49 37.58
N ALA A 259 -17.57 28.36 37.38
CA ALA A 259 -17.96 27.40 38.42
C ALA A 259 -18.32 26.05 37.77
#